data_AF-A0A958YSE4-F1
#
_entry.id   AF-A0A958YSE4-F1
#
_cell.length_a   1.000
_cell.length_b   1.000
_cell.length_c   1.000
_cell.angle_alpha   90.00
_cell.angle_beta   90.00
_cell.angle_gamma   90.00
#
_symmetry.space_group_name_H-M   'P 1'
#
loop_
_entity.id
_entity.type
_entity.pdbx_description
1 polymer ?
#
loop_
_entity_poly.entity_id
_entity_poly.type
_entity_poly.pdbx_seq_one_letter_code
_entity_poly.pdbx_strand_id
1 'polypeptide(L)'
;FNEEDNINGAYPDLNAADWNWPTMLGGGYHFMQMDGNFDDSNGTSQPYNFHNGTARVSEGVFEQNFISFDFDQNFTISGDVTIEIAMDISEWYKNPLTWDLNDRSVNLMMNYLAQKDMQRNGATVFSIGDITQ
;
A
#
# COMPACT_ATOMS: atom_id res chain seq x y z
N PHE A 1 -0.43 -12.43 7.43
CA PHE A 1 -0.59 -12.32 5.98
C PHE A 1 0.71 -11.80 5.41
N ASN A 2 1.47 -12.66 4.74
CA ASN A 2 2.71 -12.29 4.05
C ASN A 2 2.63 -12.70 2.57
N GLU A 3 3.78 -12.76 1.88
CA GLU A 3 3.88 -13.16 0.48
C GLU A 3 3.49 -14.63 0.23
N GLU A 4 3.70 -15.53 1.20
CA GLU A 4 3.34 -16.94 1.09
C GLU A 4 1.81 -17.12 1.09
N ASP A 5 1.11 -16.22 1.79
CA ASP A 5 -0.35 -16.16 1.82
C ASP A 5 -0.93 -15.47 0.57
N ASN A 6 -0.16 -14.64 -0.14
CA ASN A 6 -0.66 -13.84 -1.28
C ASN A 6 -0.79 -14.66 -2.59
N ILE A 7 -1.64 -15.70 -2.54
CA ILE A 7 -1.76 -16.72 -3.59
C ILE A 7 -2.81 -16.31 -4.63
N ASN A 8 -2.44 -16.34 -5.92
CA ASN A 8 -3.34 -16.07 -7.04
C ASN A 8 -4.69 -16.79 -6.92
N GLY A 9 -5.78 -16.03 -6.92
CA GLY A 9 -7.14 -16.56 -6.99
C GLY A 9 -7.64 -17.22 -5.70
N ALA A 10 -6.83 -17.27 -4.63
CA ALA A 10 -7.17 -17.97 -3.39
C ALA A 10 -8.30 -17.32 -2.58
N TYR A 11 -8.57 -16.02 -2.81
CA TYR A 11 -9.56 -15.24 -2.05
C TYR A 11 -10.71 -14.78 -2.97
N PRO A 12 -11.87 -15.48 -2.95
CA PRO A 12 -13.02 -15.16 -3.81
C PRO A 12 -13.50 -13.71 -3.67
N ASP A 13 -13.47 -13.19 -2.45
CA ASP A 13 -13.95 -11.86 -2.09
C ASP A 13 -13.08 -10.78 -2.76
N LEU A 14 -11.76 -10.98 -2.74
CA LEU A 14 -10.79 -10.10 -3.41
C LEU A 14 -10.88 -10.21 -4.93
N ASN A 15 -11.11 -11.42 -5.46
CA ASN A 15 -11.33 -11.62 -6.89
C ASN A 15 -12.57 -10.87 -7.38
N ALA A 16 -13.67 -10.92 -6.61
CA ALA A 16 -14.92 -10.25 -6.95
C ALA A 16 -14.82 -8.72 -6.85
N ALA A 17 -13.85 -8.22 -6.08
CA ALA A 17 -13.57 -6.80 -5.91
C ALA A 17 -12.41 -6.30 -6.80
N ASP A 18 -11.93 -7.11 -7.75
CA ASP A 18 -10.86 -6.78 -8.70
C ASP A 18 -9.51 -6.38 -8.05
N TRP A 19 -9.19 -6.96 -6.89
CA TRP A 19 -7.93 -6.69 -6.17
C TRP A 19 -6.71 -7.41 -6.75
N ASN A 20 -6.86 -8.19 -7.82
CA ASN A 20 -5.83 -9.08 -8.34
C ASN A 20 -4.60 -8.31 -8.82
N TRP A 21 -3.41 -8.72 -8.37
CA TRP A 21 -2.15 -8.22 -8.90
C TRP A 21 -1.76 -9.00 -10.16
N PRO A 22 -1.27 -8.35 -11.24
CA PRO A 22 -0.98 -9.05 -12.48
C PRO A 22 0.03 -10.19 -12.30
N THR A 23 -0.27 -11.36 -12.88
CA THR A 23 0.61 -12.53 -12.79
C THR A 23 2.01 -12.27 -13.33
N MET A 24 2.13 -11.46 -14.40
CA MET A 24 3.42 -11.03 -14.96
C MET A 24 4.25 -10.14 -14.01
N LEU A 25 3.64 -9.60 -12.97
CA LEU A 25 4.25 -8.77 -11.93
C LEU A 25 4.40 -9.49 -10.58
N GLY A 26 4.23 -10.81 -10.56
CA GLY A 26 4.39 -11.65 -9.37
C GLY A 26 3.08 -12.28 -8.89
N GLY A 27 1.93 -11.82 -9.39
CA GLY A 27 0.62 -12.34 -8.99
C GLY A 27 0.23 -12.00 -7.55
N GLY A 28 -0.86 -12.63 -7.10
CA GLY A 28 -1.51 -12.38 -5.82
C GLY A 28 -2.51 -11.25 -5.93
N TYR A 29 -2.50 -10.37 -4.93
CA TYR A 29 -3.39 -9.21 -4.79
C TYR A 29 -2.60 -7.94 -4.50
N HIS A 30 -3.18 -6.79 -4.81
CA HIS A 30 -2.65 -5.47 -4.43
C HIS A 30 -2.49 -5.40 -2.91
N PHE A 31 -1.38 -4.84 -2.44
CA PHE A 31 -1.20 -4.50 -1.02
C PHE A 31 -1.95 -3.23 -0.67
N MET A 32 -2.07 -2.32 -1.63
CA MET A 32 -2.90 -1.13 -1.54
C MET A 32 -3.26 -0.63 -2.95
N GLN A 33 -4.49 -0.16 -3.11
CA GLN A 33 -5.01 0.41 -4.34
C GLN A 33 -5.73 1.73 -4.02
N MET A 34 -5.18 2.85 -4.51
CA MET A 34 -5.81 4.17 -4.45
C MET A 34 -5.89 4.77 -5.85
N ASP A 35 -7.11 5.13 -6.26
CA ASP A 35 -7.41 5.69 -7.57
C ASP A 35 -8.07 7.06 -7.41
N GLY A 36 -7.78 7.98 -8.33
CA GLY A 36 -8.46 9.27 -8.39
C GLY A 36 -7.86 10.22 -9.41
N ASN A 37 -8.09 11.51 -9.19
CA ASN A 37 -7.56 12.59 -10.03
C ASN A 37 -6.90 13.65 -9.15
N PHE A 38 -5.93 14.37 -9.72
CA PHE A 38 -5.33 15.56 -9.13
C PHE A 38 -5.19 16.65 -10.21
N ASP A 39 -5.11 17.90 -9.81
CA ASP A 39 -4.76 18.97 -10.75
C ASP A 39 -3.24 19.12 -10.79
N ASP A 40 -2.67 19.02 -11.99
CA ASP A 40 -1.24 19.20 -12.20
C ASP A 40 -0.80 20.66 -11.97
N SER A 41 0.51 20.92 -12.09
CA SER A 41 1.07 22.26 -11.90
C SER A 41 0.53 23.31 -12.89
N ASN A 42 -0.15 22.91 -13.97
CA ASN A 42 -0.84 23.80 -14.91
C ASN A 42 -2.35 23.91 -14.64
N GLY A 43 -2.85 23.30 -13.55
CA GLY A 43 -4.27 23.26 -13.22
C GLY A 43 -5.08 22.32 -14.10
N THR A 44 -4.44 21.35 -14.77
CA THR A 44 -5.13 20.36 -15.61
C THR A 44 -5.38 19.09 -14.79
N SER A 45 -6.61 18.60 -14.80
CA SER A 45 -6.94 17.35 -14.12
C SER A 45 -6.24 16.16 -14.80
N GLN A 46 -5.45 15.44 -14.02
CA GLN A 46 -4.73 14.22 -14.40
C GLN A 46 -5.20 13.05 -13.53
N PRO A 47 -5.24 11.82 -14.07
CA PRO A 47 -5.50 10.64 -13.25
C PRO A 47 -4.31 10.33 -12.35
N TYR A 48 -4.57 9.67 -11.22
CA TYR A 48 -3.55 8.95 -10.46
C TYR A 48 -4.04 7.55 -10.10
N ASN A 49 -3.15 6.57 -10.22
CA ASN A 49 -3.36 5.16 -9.89
C ASN A 49 -2.20 4.70 -8.99
N PHE A 50 -2.35 4.94 -7.69
CA PHE A 50 -1.33 4.62 -6.69
C PHE A 50 -1.52 3.19 -6.20
N HIS A 51 -0.91 2.27 -6.93
CA HIS A 51 -1.07 0.82 -6.73
C HIS A 51 0.24 0.23 -6.21
N ASN A 52 0.18 -0.40 -5.03
CA ASN A 52 1.30 -1.08 -4.40
C ASN A 52 1.08 -2.59 -4.41
N GLY A 53 2.13 -3.33 -4.73
CA GLY A 53 2.14 -4.79 -4.76
C GLY A 53 3.56 -5.33 -4.80
N THR A 54 3.69 -6.60 -5.20
CA THR A 54 4.98 -7.26 -5.39
C THR A 54 5.89 -6.46 -6.33
N ALA A 55 7.14 -6.22 -5.94
CA ALA A 55 8.07 -5.43 -6.73
C ALA A 55 8.80 -6.33 -7.75
N ARG A 56 8.70 -6.02 -9.03
CA ARG A 56 9.41 -6.76 -10.10
C ARG A 56 10.77 -6.12 -10.37
N VAL A 57 11.85 -6.80 -9.96
CA VAL A 57 13.24 -6.34 -10.20
C VAL A 57 13.60 -6.50 -11.69
N SER A 58 13.27 -7.64 -12.27
CA SER A 58 13.44 -7.95 -13.69
C SER A 58 12.46 -9.06 -14.11
N GLU A 59 12.53 -9.54 -15.36
CA GLU A 59 11.64 -10.60 -15.81
C GLU A 59 11.78 -11.87 -14.97
N GLY A 60 10.67 -12.28 -14.35
CA GLY A 60 10.62 -13.45 -13.46
C GLY A 60 11.33 -13.29 -12.12
N VAL A 61 11.94 -12.12 -11.84
CA VAL A 61 12.63 -11.84 -10.58
C VAL A 61 11.85 -10.82 -9.78
N PHE A 62 11.36 -11.25 -8.62
CA PHE A 62 10.49 -10.47 -7.76
C PHE A 62 11.12 -10.29 -6.39
N GLU A 63 10.82 -9.16 -5.76
CA GLU A 63 11.18 -8.85 -4.39
C GLU A 63 9.92 -8.57 -3.59
N GLN A 64 9.97 -9.01 -2.34
CA GLN A 64 8.95 -8.75 -1.37
C GLN A 64 8.83 -7.25 -1.06
N ASN A 65 7.58 -6.77 -1.00
CA ASN A 65 7.29 -5.34 -0.93
C ASN A 65 6.17 -4.96 0.05
N PHE A 66 5.76 -5.90 0.90
CA PHE A 66 4.87 -5.65 2.04
C PHE A 66 5.56 -4.83 3.14
N ILE A 67 4.76 -4.36 4.10
CA ILE A 67 5.19 -3.54 5.23
C ILE A 67 4.65 -4.18 6.51
N SER A 68 5.48 -4.25 7.53
CA SER A 68 5.09 -4.66 8.88
C SER A 68 5.03 -3.44 9.79
N PHE A 69 4.04 -3.41 10.67
CA PHE A 69 3.85 -2.35 11.65
C PHE A 69 3.97 -2.95 13.04
N ASP A 70 4.95 -2.48 13.79
CA ASP A 70 5.17 -2.82 15.18
C ASP A 70 4.84 -1.59 16.04
N PHE A 71 3.90 -1.74 16.97
CA PHE A 71 3.46 -0.65 17.83
C PHE A 71 3.98 -0.83 19.25
N ASP A 72 4.89 0.05 19.66
CA ASP A 72 5.52 0.03 20.98
C ASP A 72 4.62 0.67 22.06
N GLN A 73 3.42 0.13 22.27
CA GLN A 73 2.48 0.60 23.30
C GLN A 73 1.99 -0.55 24.18
N ASN A 74 2.22 -0.42 25.49
CA ASN A 74 1.70 -1.35 26.48
C ASN A 74 0.31 -0.91 26.98
N PHE A 75 -0.63 -1.84 27.06
CA PHE A 75 -1.95 -1.63 27.68
C PHE A 75 -2.42 -2.89 28.40
N THR A 76 -3.38 -2.73 29.32
CA THR A 76 -3.98 -3.84 30.07
C THR A 76 -5.42 -4.06 29.60
N ILE A 77 -5.76 -5.31 29.29
CA ILE A 77 -7.11 -5.73 28.93
C ILE A 77 -7.78 -6.26 30.20
N SER A 78 -8.81 -5.55 30.68
CA SER A 78 -9.58 -5.92 31.87
C SER A 78 -11.05 -6.27 31.55
N GLY A 79 -11.47 -6.04 30.32
CA GLY A 79 -12.78 -6.36 29.77
C GLY A 79 -12.76 -6.32 28.24
N ASP A 80 -13.90 -6.05 27.62
CA ASP A 80 -13.96 -5.80 26.19
C ASP A 80 -13.17 -4.51 25.88
N VAL A 81 -12.29 -4.56 24.88
CA VAL A 81 -11.42 -3.45 24.50
C VAL A 81 -11.59 -3.14 23.02
N THR A 82 -11.65 -1.86 22.69
CA THR A 82 -11.53 -1.37 21.32
C THR A 82 -10.18 -0.70 21.16
N ILE A 83 -9.40 -1.15 20.19
CA ILE A 83 -8.10 -0.58 19.81
C ILE A 83 -8.27 0.05 18.44
N GLU A 84 -8.10 1.35 18.36
CA GLU A 84 -8.11 2.06 17.08
C GLU A 84 -6.77 1.92 16.35
N ILE A 85 -6.84 1.48 15.08
CA ILE A 85 -5.72 1.54 14.14
C ILE A 85 -6.00 2.71 13.19
N ALA A 86 -5.30 3.82 13.38
CA ALA A 86 -5.48 5.03 12.60
C ALA A 86 -4.56 5.01 11.37
N MET A 87 -5.11 5.32 10.20
CA MET A 87 -4.38 5.46 8.94
C MET A 87 -4.28 6.95 8.55
N ASP A 88 -3.06 7.48 8.43
CA ASP A 88 -2.82 8.74 7.75
C ASP A 88 -2.45 8.45 6.29
N ILE A 89 -3.43 8.61 5.39
CA ILE A 89 -3.24 8.38 3.95
C ILE A 89 -2.14 9.29 3.39
N SER A 90 -1.94 10.47 3.97
CA SER A 90 -0.96 11.43 3.45
C SER A 90 0.48 10.98 3.61
N GLU A 91 0.76 10.03 4.52
CA GLU A 91 2.09 9.49 4.76
C GLU A 91 2.62 8.71 3.55
N TRP A 92 1.76 8.06 2.75
CA TRP A 92 2.14 7.45 1.47
C TRP A 92 2.83 8.43 0.51
N TYR A 93 2.59 9.73 0.68
CA TYR A 93 3.07 10.78 -0.22
C TYR A 93 4.13 11.70 0.40
N LYS A 94 4.49 11.54 1.67
CA LYS A 94 5.28 12.55 2.41
C LYS A 94 6.55 12.03 3.06
N ASN A 95 6.51 10.87 3.71
CA ASN A 95 7.59 10.41 4.56
C ASN A 95 7.97 8.98 4.19
N PRO A 96 9.27 8.62 4.15
CA PRO A 96 10.43 9.51 4.19
C PRO A 96 10.66 10.27 2.88
N LEU A 97 9.86 10.03 1.84
CA LEU A 97 10.01 10.63 0.51
C LEU A 97 8.77 11.43 0.14
N THR A 98 8.98 12.68 -0.27
CA THR A 98 7.92 13.44 -0.94
C THR A 98 7.61 12.80 -2.29
N TRP A 99 6.35 12.41 -2.48
CA TRP A 99 5.85 11.87 -3.73
C TRP A 99 5.27 12.97 -4.60
N ASP A 100 5.89 13.23 -5.75
CA ASP A 100 5.37 14.20 -6.72
C ASP A 100 4.45 13.51 -7.72
N LEU A 101 3.15 13.85 -7.68
CA LEU A 101 2.16 13.33 -8.61
C LEU A 101 2.38 13.84 -10.04
N ASN A 102 3.02 15.00 -10.25
CA ASN A 102 3.37 15.48 -11.59
C ASN A 102 4.46 14.61 -12.24
N ASP A 103 5.29 13.93 -11.44
CA ASP A 103 6.34 13.02 -11.89
C ASP A 103 5.81 11.57 -11.99
N ARG A 104 5.11 11.10 -10.95
CA ARG A 104 4.71 9.70 -10.80
C ARG A 104 3.24 9.56 -10.35
N SER A 105 2.29 9.71 -11.27
CA SER A 105 0.85 9.51 -10.98
C SER A 105 0.29 8.17 -11.44
N VAL A 106 0.79 7.61 -12.53
CA VAL A 106 0.26 6.39 -13.17
C VAL A 106 1.37 5.46 -13.64
N ASN A 107 1.01 4.27 -14.14
CA ASN A 107 1.97 3.26 -14.62
C ASN A 107 2.97 2.78 -13.55
N LEU A 108 2.58 2.83 -12.27
CA LEU A 108 3.47 2.60 -11.13
C LEU A 108 3.72 1.12 -10.86
N MET A 109 2.81 0.23 -11.28
CA MET A 109 2.91 -1.22 -11.04
C MET A 109 4.16 -1.84 -11.69
N MET A 110 4.54 -1.38 -12.89
CA MET A 110 5.73 -1.88 -13.60
C MET A 110 7.03 -1.18 -13.19
N ASN A 111 6.94 -0.10 -12.40
CA ASN A 111 8.10 0.68 -12.00
C ASN A 111 8.65 0.16 -10.67
N TYR A 112 9.74 -0.59 -10.74
CA TYR A 112 10.40 -1.16 -9.57
C TYR A 112 10.74 -0.11 -8.50
N LEU A 113 11.35 1.01 -8.90
CA LEU A 113 11.73 2.07 -7.96
C LEU A 113 10.50 2.71 -7.32
N ALA A 114 9.43 2.93 -8.08
CA ALA A 114 8.15 3.39 -7.52
C ALA A 114 7.64 2.41 -6.45
N GLN A 115 7.62 1.10 -6.72
CA GLN A 115 7.17 0.10 -5.76
C GLN A 115 8.00 0.12 -4.46
N LYS A 116 9.34 0.25 -4.56
CA LYS A 116 10.21 0.35 -3.38
C LYS A 116 10.03 1.67 -2.63
N ASP A 117 9.80 2.78 -3.33
CA ASP A 117 9.55 4.08 -2.73
C ASP A 117 8.22 4.09 -1.96
N MET A 118 7.17 3.48 -2.54
CA MET A 118 5.89 3.26 -1.86
C MET A 118 6.07 2.45 -0.59
N GLN A 119 6.83 1.34 -0.64
CA GLN A 119 7.10 0.52 0.54
C GLN A 119 7.79 1.33 1.64
N ARG A 120 8.79 2.15 1.27
CA ARG A 120 9.47 3.02 2.25
C ARG A 120 8.49 4.02 2.86
N ASN A 121 7.61 4.61 2.05
CA ASN A 121 6.66 5.58 2.55
C ASN A 121 5.56 4.98 3.42
N GLY A 122 5.12 3.77 3.12
CA GLY A 122 4.05 3.14 3.89
C GLY A 122 4.44 2.83 5.33
N ALA A 123 5.72 2.85 5.70
CA ALA A 123 6.20 2.54 7.05
C ALA A 123 5.63 3.43 8.15
N THR A 124 5.16 4.64 7.83
CA THR A 124 4.61 5.59 8.81
C THR A 124 3.10 5.79 8.69
N VAL A 125 2.43 5.05 7.82
CA VAL A 125 1.01 5.24 7.49
C VAL A 125 0.06 4.87 8.63
N PHE A 126 0.40 3.86 9.42
CA PHE A 126 -0.44 3.42 10.53
C PHE A 126 0.12 3.83 11.88
N SER A 127 -0.78 4.16 12.80
CA SER A 127 -0.50 4.44 14.21
C SER A 127 -1.61 3.87 15.10
N ILE A 128 -1.31 3.70 16.39
CA ILE A 128 -2.35 3.38 17.38
C ILE A 128 -3.05 4.68 17.78
N GLY A 129 -4.37 4.68 17.69
CA GLY A 129 -5.25 5.76 18.16
C GLY A 129 -5.75 5.50 19.59
N ASP A 130 -7.03 5.79 19.81
CA ASP A 130 -7.63 5.59 21.13
C ASP A 130 -7.75 4.11 21.52
N ILE A 131 -7.48 3.82 22.80
CA ILE A 131 -7.71 2.50 23.41
C ILE A 131 -8.80 2.67 24.47
N THR A 132 -9.96 2.07 24.25
CA THR A 132 -11.15 2.23 25.11
C THR A 132 -11.65 0.89 25.64
N GLN A 133 -12.15 0.90 26.88
CA GLN A 133 -12.76 -0.23 27.60
C GLN A 133 -14.10 0.20 28.17
#